data_AF-A0A9P0FP29-F1
#
_entry.id   AF-A0A9P0FP29-F1
#
_cell.length_a   1.000
_cell.length_b   1.000
_cell.length_c   1.000
_cell.angle_alpha   90.00
_cell.angle_beta   90.00
_cell.angle_gamma   90.00
#
_symmetry.space_group_name_H-M   'P 1'
#
loop_
_entity.id
_entity.type
_entity.pdbx_description
1 polymer ?
#
loop_
_entity_poly.entity_id
_entity_poly.type
_entity_poly.pdbx_seq_one_letter_code
_entity_poly.pdbx_strand_id
1 'polypeptide(L)' 'MWLLSTISFKMQFLGMIFVVLFALMSFQSVVLACINNGDGCQPDGSQGNCCSGSCHKEPGWVAGYCK' A
#
# COMPACT_ATOMS: atom_id res chain seq x y z
N MET A 1 42.25 -17.21 -4.87
CA MET A 1 40.96 -17.94 -4.67
C MET A 1 40.00 -17.23 -3.70
N TRP A 2 40.44 -16.75 -2.52
CA TRP A 2 39.56 -16.20 -1.47
C TRP A 2 38.83 -14.86 -1.79
N LEU A 3 39.35 -14.07 -2.74
CA LEU A 3 38.74 -12.79 -3.19
C LEU A 3 37.48 -12.99 -4.05
N LEU A 4 37.42 -14.06 -4.85
CA LEU A 4 36.27 -14.33 -5.74
C LEU A 4 35.04 -14.79 -4.94
N SER A 5 35.22 -15.61 -3.89
CA SER A 5 34.12 -16.04 -3.01
C SER A 5 33.55 -14.89 -2.16
N THR A 6 34.38 -13.94 -1.73
CA THR A 6 33.91 -12.76 -0.98
C THR A 6 33.15 -11.78 -1.87
N ILE A 7 33.55 -11.60 -3.14
CA ILE A 7 32.82 -10.78 -4.11
C ILE A 7 31.47 -11.40 -4.44
N SER A 8 31.40 -12.72 -4.65
CA SER A 8 30.16 -13.43 -4.98
C SER A 8 29.14 -13.39 -3.83
N PHE A 9 29.59 -13.58 -2.59
CA PHE A 9 28.73 -13.48 -1.39
C PHE A 9 28.19 -12.06 -1.18
N LYS A 10 29.03 -11.06 -1.44
CA LYS A 10 28.68 -9.63 -1.33
C LYS A 10 27.71 -9.18 -2.44
N MET A 11 27.85 -9.74 -3.65
CA MET A 11 26.94 -9.50 -4.79
C MET A 11 25.55 -10.13 -4.55
N GLN A 12 25.49 -11.32 -3.94
CA GLN A 12 24.24 -11.98 -3.56
C GLN A 12 23.52 -11.23 -2.43
N PHE A 13 24.24 -10.76 -1.41
CA PHE A 13 23.66 -9.94 -0.35
C PHE A 13 23.11 -8.61 -0.87
N LEU A 14 23.88 -7.92 -1.72
CA LEU A 14 23.44 -6.69 -2.39
C LEU A 14 22.21 -6.94 -3.28
N GLY A 15 22.19 -8.08 -4.00
CA GLY A 15 21.04 -8.48 -4.81
C GLY A 15 19.77 -8.73 -3.99
N MET A 16 19.87 -9.42 -2.85
CA MET A 16 18.73 -9.64 -1.96
C MET A 16 18.19 -8.32 -1.38
N ILE A 17 19.08 -7.41 -0.95
CA ILE A 17 18.67 -6.10 -0.45
C ILE A 17 17.92 -5.32 -1.54
N PHE A 18 18.41 -5.35 -2.78
CA PHE A 18 17.76 -4.67 -3.90
C PHE A 18 16.37 -5.24 -4.20
N VAL A 19 16.21 -6.57 -4.18
CA VAL A 19 14.91 -7.24 -4.35
C VAL A 19 13.94 -6.88 -3.22
N VAL A 20 14.41 -6.84 -1.97
CA VAL A 20 13.59 -6.43 -0.81
C VAL A 20 13.17 -4.96 -0.94
N LEU A 21 14.09 -4.06 -1.31
CA LEU A 21 13.77 -2.65 -1.54
C LEU A 21 12.74 -2.46 -2.65
N PHE A 22 12.86 -3.20 -3.76
CA PHE A 22 11.90 -3.16 -4.86
C PHE A 22 10.52 -3.69 -4.43
N ALA A 23 10.49 -4.76 -3.63
CA ALA A 23 9.26 -5.28 -3.06
C ALA A 23 8.59 -4.25 -2.12
N LEU A 24 9.35 -3.58 -1.26
CA LEU A 24 8.80 -2.56 -0.34
C LEU A 24 8.17 -1.37 -1.08
N MET A 25 8.72 -0.96 -2.23
CA MET A 25 8.15 0.11 -3.06
C MET A 25 6.83 -0.30 -3.75
N SER A 26 6.63 -1.59 -4.00
CA SER A 26 5.40 -2.09 -4.67
C SER A 26 4.14 -2.03 -3.81
N PHE A 27 4.26 -1.86 -2.48
CA PHE A 27 3.11 -1.74 -1.58
C PHE A 27 2.54 -0.32 -1.47
N GLN A 28 3.11 0.68 -2.15
CA GLN A 28 2.68 2.09 -2.05
C GLN A 28 1.51 2.46 -2.98
N SER A 29 0.89 1.52 -3.69
CA SER A 29 -0.15 1.80 -4.70
C SER A 29 -1.57 2.05 -4.14
N VAL A 30 -1.70 2.47 -2.88
CA VAL A 30 -2.98 2.93 -2.29
C VAL A 30 -2.94 4.42 -1.96
N VAL A 31 -2.32 5.22 -2.85
CA VAL A 31 -2.63 6.64 -2.97
C VAL A 31 -3.55 6.84 -4.18
N LEU A 32 -4.60 6.01 -4.25
CA LEU A 32 -5.79 6.39 -5.00
C LEU A 32 -6.34 7.60 -4.23
N ALA A 33 -6.55 8.73 -4.91
CA ALA A 33 -7.10 9.96 -4.34
C ALA A 33 -8.10 9.63 -3.22
N CYS A 34 -7.71 9.91 -1.98
CA CYS A 34 -8.52 9.51 -0.84
C CYS A 34 -9.77 10.39 -0.79
N ILE A 35 -10.89 9.79 -0.37
CA ILE A 35 -12.17 10.48 -0.33
C ILE A 35 -12.14 11.43 0.88
N ASN A 36 -12.48 12.71 0.66
CA ASN A 36 -12.50 13.71 1.72
C ASN A 36 -13.60 13.39 2.75
N ASN A 37 -13.45 13.90 3.97
CA ASN A 37 -14.50 13.77 4.99
C ASN A 37 -15.80 14.44 4.52
N GLY A 38 -16.91 13.73 4.66
CA GLY A 38 -18.23 14.14 4.19
C GLY A 38 -18.57 13.69 2.78
N ASP A 39 -17.60 13.25 1.98
CA ASP A 39 -17.87 12.66 0.66
C ASP A 39 -18.36 11.22 0.76
N GLY A 40 -19.09 10.78 -0.26
CA GLY A 40 -19.69 9.46 -0.35
C GLY A 40 -18.66 8.34 -0.33
N CYS A 41 -18.87 7.34 0.52
CA CYS A 41 -18.00 6.17 0.62
C CYS A 41 -18.82 4.88 0.65
N GLN A 42 -18.15 3.79 0.28
CA GLN A 42 -18.73 2.45 0.36
C GLN A 42 -17.81 1.52 1.16
N PRO A 43 -18.35 0.74 2.12
CA PRO A 43 -17.55 -0.12 3.00
C PRO A 43 -16.89 -1.29 2.26
N ASP A 44 -17.41 -1.66 1.10
CA ASP A 44 -16.83 -2.62 0.15
C ASP A 44 -15.64 -2.04 -0.64
N GLY A 45 -15.33 -0.75 -0.47
CA GLY A 45 -14.19 -0.09 -1.12
C GLY A 45 -14.42 0.25 -2.60
N SER A 46 -15.61 0.00 -3.16
CA SER A 46 -15.88 0.24 -4.59
C SER A 46 -15.80 1.72 -5.01
N GLN A 47 -15.83 2.67 -4.08
CA GLN A 47 -15.68 4.11 -4.36
C GLN A 47 -14.29 4.65 -3.97
N GLY A 48 -13.39 3.81 -3.45
CA GLY A 48 -12.11 4.23 -2.88
C GLY A 48 -12.12 4.26 -1.36
N ASN A 49 -11.00 4.68 -0.76
CA ASN A 49 -10.82 4.72 0.68
C ASN A 49 -10.87 6.16 1.21
N CYS A 50 -11.49 6.35 2.38
CA CYS A 50 -11.52 7.63 3.06
C CYS A 50 -10.12 8.07 3.50
N CYS A 51 -9.80 9.36 3.41
CA CYS A 51 -8.53 9.88 3.92
C CYS A 51 -8.35 9.65 5.44
N SER A 52 -9.46 9.63 6.18
CA SER A 52 -9.52 9.28 7.61
C SER A 52 -9.39 7.77 7.87
N GLY A 53 -9.49 6.93 6.83
CA GLY A 53 -9.55 5.48 6.94
C GLY A 53 -10.88 4.93 7.46
N SER A 54 -11.90 5.79 7.68
CA SER A 54 -13.19 5.38 8.22
C SER A 54 -14.36 5.82 7.33
N CYS A 55 -15.16 4.83 6.92
CA CYS A 55 -16.40 5.02 6.16
C CYS A 55 -17.60 4.75 7.06
N HIS A 56 -18.41 5.77 7.32
CA HIS A 56 -19.61 5.65 8.15
C HIS A 56 -20.83 5.35 7.28
N LYS A 57 -21.41 4.16 7.45
CA LYS A 57 -22.60 3.73 6.70
C LYS A 57 -23.58 3.04 7.65
N GLU A 58 -24.76 3.64 7.81
CA GLU A 58 -25.87 3.00 8.52
C GLU A 58 -26.51 1.86 7.70
N PRO A 59 -27.05 0.83 8.37
CA PRO A 59 -27.81 -0.23 7.72
C PRO A 59 -29.08 0.35 7.07
N GLY A 60 -29.20 0.18 5.75
CA GLY A 60 -30.31 0.70 4.95
C GLY A 60 -29.95 1.92 4.08
N TRP A 61 -28.76 2.51 4.25
CA TRP A 61 -28.30 3.60 3.39
C TRP A 61 -27.70 3.08 2.08
N VAL A 62 -27.93 3.80 0.98
CA VAL A 62 -27.39 3.46 -0.34
C VAL A 62 -25.86 3.64 -0.35
N ALA A 63 -25.38 4.78 0.13
CA ALA A 63 -23.96 5.10 0.30
C ALA A 63 -23.71 5.64 1.72
N GLY A 64 -22.51 5.38 2.26
CA GLY A 64 -22.03 5.99 3.49
C GLY A 64 -21.28 7.29 3.19
N TYR A 65 -20.64 7.86 4.21
CA TYR A 65 -19.77 9.02 4.06
C TYR A 65 -18.49 8.89 4.88
N CYS A 66 -17.41 9.53 4.44
CA CYS A 66 -16.14 9.51 5.14
C CYS A 66 -16.18 10.38 6.40
N LYS A 67 -15.66 9.86 7.50
CA LYS A 67 -15.59 10.54 8.79
C LYS A 67 -14.27 10.28 9.49
#